data_AF-A0A3M1Q3R7-F1
#
_entry.id   AF-A0A3M1Q3R7-F1
#
_cell.length_a   1.000
_cell.length_b   1.000
_cell.length_c   1.000
_cell.angle_alpha   90.00
_cell.angle_beta   90.00
_cell.angle_gamma   90.00
#
_symmetry.space_group_name_H-M   'P 1'
#
loop_
_entity.id
_entity.type
_entity.pdbx_description
1 polymer ?
#
loop_
_entity_poly.entity_id
_entity_poly.type
_entity_poly.pdbx_seq_one_letter_code
_entity_poly.pdbx_strand_id
1 'polypeptide(L)' 'MNRGTRRTSDDFFCWKYQVWYSMRDCVFRHGWATTETCAECEQGAANMRLLGPPPAPPRWTRLPELPGPRTRRR' A
#
# COMPACT_ATOMS: atom_id res chain seq x y z
N MET A 1 10.79 -10.62 18.35
CA MET A 1 9.99 -10.20 17.17
C MET A 1 9.67 -11.46 16.37
N ASN A 2 8.40 -11.87 16.33
CA ASN A 2 7.93 -13.00 15.54
C ASN A 2 7.99 -12.60 14.06
N ARG A 3 8.98 -13.09 13.30
CA ARG A 3 9.22 -12.68 11.90
C ARG A 3 8.14 -13.14 10.89
N GLY A 4 7.01 -13.63 11.40
CA GLY A 4 6.02 -14.41 10.65
C GLY A 4 6.63 -15.69 10.08
N THR A 5 5.94 -16.82 10.16
CA THR A 5 6.34 -18.00 9.40
C THR A 5 6.06 -17.76 7.92
N ARG A 6 7.07 -17.92 7.05
CA ARG A 6 6.88 -17.86 5.60
C ARG A 6 5.87 -18.92 5.17
N ARG A 7 4.79 -18.50 4.50
CA ARG A 7 3.81 -19.40 3.87
C ARG A 7 4.27 -19.78 2.46
N THR A 8 3.70 -20.86 1.91
CA THR A 8 4.01 -21.34 0.56
C THR A 8 3.74 -20.30 -0.53
N SER A 9 2.77 -19.40 -0.30
CA SER A 9 2.42 -18.30 -1.21
C SER A 9 3.32 -17.07 -1.10
N ASP A 10 4.21 -17.02 -0.10
CA ASP A 10 5.03 -15.85 0.16
C ASP A 10 6.34 -15.94 -0.64
N ASP A 11 6.54 -14.98 -1.53
CA ASP A 11 7.72 -14.85 -2.39
C ASP A 11 8.60 -13.65 -2.00
N PHE A 12 8.23 -12.91 -0.96
CA PHE A 12 8.93 -11.70 -0.52
C PHE A 12 9.02 -11.56 1.00
N PHE A 13 10.17 -11.11 1.48
CA PHE A 13 10.39 -10.74 2.88
C PHE A 13 10.56 -9.23 3.02
N CYS A 14 9.64 -8.60 3.74
CA CYS A 14 9.77 -7.18 4.08
C CYS A 14 10.71 -6.99 5.26
N TRP A 15 11.87 -6.40 5.01
CA TRP A 15 12.85 -6.11 6.08
C TRP A 15 12.36 -5.07 7.09
N LYS A 16 11.42 -4.20 6.70
CA LYS A 16 10.93 -3.08 7.52
C LYS A 16 10.04 -3.58 8.65
N TYR A 17 9.07 -4.40 8.28
CA TYR A 17 8.11 -4.99 9.23
C TYR A 17 8.50 -6.39 9.68
N GLN A 18 9.59 -6.95 9.13
CA GLN A 18 10.09 -8.29 9.42
C GLN A 18 9.00 -9.35 9.22
N VAL A 19 8.32 -9.33 8.07
CA VAL A 19 7.22 -10.26 7.74
C VAL A 19 7.35 -10.80 6.32
N TRP A 20 6.91 -12.04 6.13
CA TRP A 20 6.75 -12.68 4.83
C TRP A 20 5.35 -12.41 4.27
N TYR A 21 5.28 -12.07 2.98
CA TYR A 21 4.05 -11.91 2.21
C TYR A 21 4.37 -11.87 0.71
N SER A 22 3.38 -11.63 -0.16
CA SER A 22 3.64 -11.55 -1.61
C SER A 22 4.31 -10.24 -2.04
N MET A 23 5.27 -10.29 -2.96
CA MET A 23 5.91 -9.13 -3.56
C MET A 23 4.88 -8.20 -4.20
N ARG A 24 3.82 -8.77 -4.77
CA ARG A 24 2.68 -8.03 -5.31
C ARG A 24 2.03 -7.14 -4.24
N ASP A 25 1.79 -7.64 -3.03
CA ASP A 25 1.24 -6.82 -1.93
C ASP A 25 2.22 -5.70 -1.51
N CYS A 26 3.54 -5.90 -1.65
CA CYS A 26 4.52 -4.84 -1.39
C CYS A 26 4.36 -3.68 -2.39
N VAL A 27 4.19 -4.00 -3.67
CA VAL A 27 3.95 -3.02 -4.74
C VAL A 27 2.62 -2.29 -4.53
N PHE A 28 1.56 -3.00 -4.14
CA PHE A 28 0.28 -2.36 -3.79
C PHE A 28 0.44 -1.37 -2.63
N ARG A 29 1.09 -1.80 -1.55
CA ARG A 29 1.28 -0.96 -0.36
C ARG A 29 2.09 0.30 -0.66
N HIS A 30 3.12 0.19 -1.49
CA HIS A 30 3.93 1.31 -1.95
C HIS A 30 3.14 2.23 -2.89
N GLY A 31 2.55 1.69 -3.96
CA GLY A 31 1.86 2.49 -4.96
C GLY A 31 0.57 3.15 -4.50
N TRP A 32 -0.10 2.59 -3.48
CA TRP A 32 -1.27 3.22 -2.85
C TRP A 32 -0.93 3.98 -1.57
N ALA A 33 0.35 4.08 -1.20
CA ALA A 33 0.80 4.78 0.02
C ALA A 33 0.00 4.36 1.27
N THR A 34 -0.24 3.06 1.45
CA THR A 34 -1.10 2.51 2.53
C THR A 34 -0.68 2.95 3.94
N THR A 35 0.59 3.31 4.10
CA THR A 35 1.14 4.06 5.24
C THR A 35 2.18 5.03 4.70
N GLU A 36 2.47 6.12 5.40
CA GLU A 36 3.58 7.04 5.08
C GLU A 36 4.90 6.26 4.89
N THR A 37 5.14 5.30 5.79
CA THR A 37 6.30 4.42 5.77
C THR A 37 6.41 3.51 4.56
N CYS A 38 5.30 3.20 3.87
CA CYS A 38 5.29 2.43 2.63
C CYS A 38 5.48 3.33 1.40
N ALA A 39 5.00 4.58 1.46
CA ALA A 39 5.09 5.54 0.36
C ALA A 39 6.55 5.83 -0.02
N GLU A 40 7.45 5.87 0.97
CA GLU A 40 8.87 6.17 0.79
C GLU A 40 9.78 4.92 0.88
N CYS A 41 9.20 3.71 0.80
CA CYS A 41 9.96 2.49 1.01
C CYS A 41 10.81 2.08 -0.21
N GLU A 42 12.12 1.98 -0.04
CA GLU A 42 13.06 1.54 -1.09
C GLU A 42 12.76 0.13 -1.63
N GLN A 43 12.41 -0.83 -0.75
CA GLN A 43 11.96 -2.16 -1.19
C GLN A 43 10.70 -2.06 -2.06
N GLY A 44 9.76 -1.18 -1.70
CA GLY A 44 8.55 -0.91 -2.47
C GLY A 44 8.87 -0.36 -3.85
N ALA A 45 9.75 0.65 -3.92
CA ALA A 45 10.19 1.25 -5.17
C ALA A 45 10.93 0.26 -6.08
N ALA A 46 11.82 -0.57 -5.52
CA ALA A 46 12.53 -1.60 -6.25
C ALA A 46 11.58 -2.68 -6.81
N ASN A 47 10.65 -3.18 -5.97
CA ASN A 47 9.66 -4.17 -6.40
C ASN A 47 8.71 -3.61 -7.46
N MET A 48 8.34 -2.32 -7.37
CA MET A 48 7.51 -1.66 -8.38
C MET A 48 8.23 -1.51 -9.72
N ARG A 49 9.54 -1.28 -9.73
CA ARG A 49 10.34 -1.30 -10.97
C ARG A 49 10.36 -2.68 -11.63
N LEU A 50 10.29 -3.75 -10.85
CA LEU A 50 10.30 -5.13 -11.33
C LEU A 50 8.92 -5.61 -11.82
N LEU A 51 7.85 -5.34 -11.06
CA LEU A 51 6.50 -5.84 -11.35
C LEU A 51 5.59 -4.84 -12.07
N GLY A 52 6.01 -3.58 -12.18
CA GLY A 52 5.19 -2.47 -12.65
C GLY A 52 4.32 -1.85 -11.55
N PRO A 53 3.61 -0.75 -11.87
CA PRO A 53 2.71 -0.10 -10.94
C PRO A 53 1.48 -0.97 -10.63
N PRO A 54 0.88 -0.86 -9.43
CA PRO A 54 -0.38 -1.53 -9.15
C PRO A 54 -1.50 -0.95 -10.04
N PRO A 55 -2.60 -1.70 -10.25
CA PRO A 55 -3.78 -1.15 -10.90
C PRO A 55 -4.30 0.08 -10.15
N ALA A 56 -4.99 0.94 -10.90
CA ALA A 56 -5.66 2.11 -10.32
C ALA A 56 -6.57 1.68 -9.15
N PRO A 57 -6.64 2.48 -8.08
CA PRO A 57 -7.45 2.13 -6.93
C PRO A 57 -8.94 1.99 -7.34
N PRO A 58 -9.66 1.02 -6.77
CA PRO A 58 -11.07 0.79 -7.10
C PRO A 58 -11.93 2.02 -6.89
N ARG A 59 -13.00 2.19 -7.68
CA ARG A 59 -13.88 3.38 -7.60
C ARG A 59 -14.46 3.62 -6.21
N TRP A 60 -14.73 2.58 -5.44
CA TRP A 60 -15.28 2.69 -4.08
C TRP A 60 -14.30 3.32 -3.07
N THR A 61 -13.00 3.37 -3.37
CA THR A 61 -12.01 4.06 -2.52
C THR A 61 -12.09 5.58 -2.65
N ARG A 62 -12.77 6.09 -3.69
CA ARG A 62 -13.06 7.52 -3.83
C ARG A 62 -14.26 7.82 -2.95
N LEU A 63 -14.00 8.23 -1.71
CA LEU A 63 -15.05 8.83 -0.89
C LEU A 63 -15.58 10.05 -1.64
N PRO A 64 -16.91 10.17 -1.87
CA PRO A 64 -17.44 11.40 -2.41
C PRO A 64 -17.06 12.52 -1.45
N GLU A 65 -16.48 13.60 -1.98
CA GLU A 65 -16.25 14.81 -1.22
C GLU A 65 -17.61 15.23 -0.64
N LEU A 66 -17.75 15.12 0.68
CA LEU A 66 -18.95 15.59 1.34
C LEU A 66 -19.02 17.10 1.05
N PRO A 67 -20.16 17.62 0.56
CA PRO A 67 -20.29 19.06 0.37
C PRO A 67 -19.95 19.74 1.69
N GLY A 68 -18.98 20.66 1.64
CA GLY A 68 -18.53 21.40 2.81
C GLY A 68 -19.70 22.05 3.55
N PRO A 69 -19.55 22.38 4.85
CA PRO A 69 -20.63 22.92 5.63
C PRO A 69 -21.25 24.12 4.91
N ARG A 70 -22.54 24.00 4.56
CA ARG A 70 -23.32 25.12 4.04
C ARG A 70 -23.30 26.21 5.09
N THR A 71 -22.43 27.20 4.93
CA THR A 71 -22.50 28.43 5.70
C THR A 71 -23.85 29.05 5.42
N ARG A 72 -24.79 28.91 6.36
CA ARG A 72 -26.03 29.67 6.37
C ARG A 72 -25.62 31.14 6.52
N ARG A 73 -25.51 31.85 5.39
CA ARG A 73 -25.49 33.32 5.42
C ARG A 73 -26.83 33.74 6.02
N ARG A 74 -26.76 34.35 7.20
CA ARG A 74 -27.86 35.09 7.82
C ARG A 74 -28.07 36.40 7.06
#